data_AF-A0A1D1WAU7-F1
#
_entry.id   AF-A0A1D1WAU7-F1
#
_cell.length_a   1.000
_cell.length_b   1.000
_cell.length_c   1.000
_cell.angle_alpha   90.00
_cell.angle_beta   90.00
_cell.angle_gamma   90.00
#
_symmetry.space_group_name_H-M   'P 1'
#
loop_
_entity.id
_entity.type
_entity.pdbx_description
1 polymer ?
#
loop_
_entity_poly.entity_id
_entity_poly.type
_entity_poly.pdbx_seq_one_letter_code
_entity_poly.pdbx_strand_id
1 'polypeptide(L)'
;MERKTASHNWSGVYKHESDDNLEAYERARAQQLTEEQLKVILDQHPVVEIRQDGDNFYMKTTLNFRPVQELKFTLGHEWFTTTPDGRKISNVFLVDGNRLIQRQTDEQENFIEYIREFKNDKMYLELRRGPVVARRCFKKVPGL
;
A
#
# COMPACT_ATOMS: atom_id res chain seq x y z
N MET A 1 27.98 -1.88 -2.81
CA MET A 1 26.58 -2.25 -2.49
C MET A 1 25.81 -2.13 -3.80
N GLU A 2 25.54 -3.25 -4.47
CA GLU A 2 24.88 -3.24 -5.79
C GLU A 2 23.44 -2.74 -5.63
N ARG A 3 23.10 -1.67 -6.37
CA ARG A 3 21.73 -1.17 -6.45
C ARG A 3 20.91 -2.20 -7.23
N LYS A 4 19.99 -2.89 -6.56
CA LYS A 4 18.99 -3.74 -7.23
C LYS A 4 17.98 -2.82 -7.92
N THR A 5 18.23 -2.51 -9.19
CA THR A 5 17.25 -1.83 -10.05
C THR A 5 16.03 -2.76 -10.20
N ALA A 6 14.82 -2.20 -10.20
CA ALA A 6 13.62 -3.00 -10.43
C ALA A 6 13.64 -3.59 -11.86
N SER A 7 13.92 -4.89 -11.98
CA SER A 7 13.93 -5.59 -13.28
C SER A 7 12.53 -5.91 -13.82
N HIS A 8 11.48 -5.60 -13.05
CA HIS A 8 10.09 -5.89 -13.37
C HIS A 8 9.32 -4.59 -13.61
N ASN A 9 8.50 -4.55 -14.66
CA ASN A 9 7.56 -3.46 -14.92
C ASN A 9 6.21 -3.80 -14.30
N TRP A 10 5.86 -3.11 -13.22
CA TRP A 10 4.59 -3.28 -12.51
C TRP A 10 3.51 -2.28 -12.95
N SER A 11 3.78 -1.48 -13.98
CA SER A 11 2.83 -0.47 -14.47
C SER A 11 1.51 -1.10 -14.91
N GLY A 12 0.44 -0.37 -14.67
CA GLY A 12 -0.92 -0.71 -15.08
C GLY A 12 -1.97 -0.34 -14.03
N VAL A 13 -3.22 -0.64 -14.36
CA VAL A 13 -4.38 -0.40 -13.50
C VAL A 13 -4.83 -1.70 -12.85
N TYR A 14 -5.00 -1.69 -11.53
CA TYR A 14 -5.41 -2.83 -10.72
C TYR A 14 -6.70 -2.52 -9.98
N LYS A 15 -7.75 -3.33 -10.19
CA LYS A 15 -9.04 -3.19 -9.51
C LYS A 15 -9.17 -4.20 -8.39
N HIS A 16 -9.65 -3.76 -7.24
CA HIS A 16 -9.95 -4.61 -6.09
C HIS A 16 -10.91 -5.76 -6.46
N GLU A 17 -10.69 -6.94 -5.86
CA GLU A 17 -11.54 -8.13 -6.05
C GLU A 17 -12.01 -8.75 -4.73
N SER A 18 -11.14 -8.82 -3.72
CA SER A 18 -11.47 -9.48 -2.45
C SER A 18 -10.55 -9.04 -1.33
N ASP A 19 -11.06 -9.19 -0.11
CA ASP A 19 -10.35 -8.92 1.14
C ASP A 19 -10.45 -10.14 2.06
N ASP A 20 -9.39 -10.38 2.81
CA ASP A 20 -9.28 -11.38 3.87
C ASP A 20 -8.72 -10.69 5.14
N ASN A 21 -9.40 -10.89 6.27
CA ASN A 21 -9.02 -10.38 7.58
C ASN A 21 -8.83 -8.83 7.70
N LEU A 22 -9.41 -8.05 6.78
CA LEU A 22 -9.21 -6.60 6.72
C LEU A 22 -9.73 -5.86 7.98
N GLU A 23 -10.85 -6.31 8.56
CA GLU A 23 -11.40 -5.72 9.78
C GLU A 23 -10.42 -5.79 10.96
N ALA A 24 -9.84 -6.97 11.20
CA ALA A 24 -8.89 -7.16 12.29
C ALA A 24 -7.66 -6.25 12.11
N TYR A 25 -7.18 -6.11 10.88
CA TYR A 25 -6.08 -5.21 10.56
C TYR A 25 -6.44 -3.74 10.83
N GLU A 26 -7.60 -3.26 10.36
CA GLU A 26 -7.99 -1.85 10.56
C GLU A 26 -8.18 -1.50 12.05
N ARG A 27 -8.75 -2.43 12.83
CA ARG A 27 -8.85 -2.29 14.29
C ARG A 27 -7.47 -2.27 14.97
N ALA A 28 -6.53 -3.11 14.52
CA ALA A 28 -5.16 -3.14 15.06
C ALA A 28 -4.33 -1.90 14.67
N ARG A 29 -4.62 -1.32 13.49
CA ARG A 29 -3.91 -0.15 12.95
C ARG A 29 -4.37 1.16 13.59
N ALA A 30 -5.66 1.30 13.90
CA ALA A 30 -6.26 2.54 14.41
C ALA A 30 -6.94 2.32 15.77
N GLN A 31 -6.34 2.88 16.84
CA GLN A 31 -6.78 2.67 18.23
C GLN A 31 -8.18 3.22 18.56
N GLN A 32 -8.73 4.13 17.75
CA GLN A 32 -10.02 4.80 18.00
C GLN A 32 -10.96 4.77 16.79
N LEU A 33 -10.97 3.66 16.07
CA LEU A 33 -11.84 3.50 14.90
C LEU A 33 -13.30 3.25 15.33
N THR A 34 -14.22 4.13 14.93
CA THR A 34 -15.66 3.90 15.19
C THR A 34 -16.23 2.83 14.25
N GLU A 35 -17.37 2.25 14.60
CA GLU A 35 -18.03 1.24 13.77
C GLU A 35 -18.47 1.80 12.41
N GLU A 36 -18.90 3.06 12.34
CA GLU A 36 -19.27 3.74 11.09
C GLU A 36 -18.04 3.95 10.20
N GLN A 37 -16.92 4.39 10.80
CA GLN A 37 -15.66 4.56 10.07
C GLN A 37 -15.13 3.23 9.54
N LEU A 38 -15.23 2.18 10.35
CA LEU A 38 -14.84 0.82 9.97
C LEU A 38 -15.68 0.33 8.78
N LYS A 39 -17.02 0.43 8.86
CA LYS A 39 -17.90 0.05 7.74
C LYS A 39 -17.53 0.76 6.44
N VAL A 40 -17.26 2.07 6.51
CA VAL A 40 -16.84 2.86 5.35
C VAL A 40 -15.50 2.36 4.79
N ILE A 41 -14.55 1.93 5.63
CA ILE A 41 -13.26 1.40 5.18
C ILE A 41 -13.41 0.02 4.54
N LEU A 42 -14.22 -0.87 5.15
CA LEU A 42 -14.43 -2.23 4.65
C LEU A 42 -15.20 -2.27 3.33
N ASP A 43 -16.04 -1.27 3.05
CA ASP A 43 -16.77 -1.13 1.78
C ASP A 43 -15.94 -0.46 0.66
N GLN A 44 -14.66 -0.15 0.91
CA GLN A 44 -13.80 0.42 -0.13
C GLN A 44 -13.31 -0.63 -1.12
N HIS A 45 -13.59 -0.38 -2.40
CA HIS A 45 -13.14 -1.18 -3.54
C HIS A 45 -12.10 -0.40 -4.38
N PRO A 46 -10.85 -0.26 -3.89
CA PRO A 46 -9.87 0.61 -4.50
C PRO A 46 -9.51 0.23 -5.95
N VAL A 47 -9.24 1.25 -6.75
CA VAL A 47 -8.52 1.13 -8.02
C VAL A 47 -7.13 1.73 -7.86
N VAL A 48 -6.10 0.94 -8.10
CA VAL A 48 -4.70 1.33 -7.98
C VAL A 48 -4.09 1.45 -9.38
N GLU A 49 -3.65 2.63 -9.75
CA GLU A 49 -2.87 2.87 -10.95
C GLU A 49 -1.40 3.02 -10.57
N ILE A 50 -0.53 2.26 -11.23
CA ILE A 50 0.92 2.32 -11.05
C ILE A 50 1.56 2.74 -12.37
N ARG A 51 2.42 3.75 -12.30
CA ARG A 51 3.33 4.14 -13.39
C ARG A 51 4.76 4.08 -12.87
N GLN A 52 5.61 3.35 -13.57
CA GLN A 52 6.99 3.11 -13.18
C GLN A 52 7.95 3.62 -14.26
N ASP A 53 8.95 4.38 -13.85
CA ASP A 53 10.07 4.85 -14.66
C ASP A 53 11.38 4.54 -13.93
N GLY A 54 11.96 3.36 -14.24
CA GLY A 54 13.09 2.81 -13.52
C GLY A 54 12.77 2.60 -12.03
N ASP A 55 13.46 3.35 -11.18
CA ASP A 55 13.28 3.34 -9.72
C ASP A 55 12.27 4.40 -9.23
N ASN A 56 11.73 5.22 -10.13
CA ASN A 56 10.73 6.24 -9.80
C ASN A 56 9.33 5.72 -10.06
N PHE A 57 8.43 5.95 -9.11
CA PHE A 57 7.06 5.47 -9.15
C PHE A 57 6.09 6.60 -8.92
N TYR A 58 4.99 6.54 -9.66
CA TYR A 58 3.75 7.25 -9.38
C TYR A 58 2.66 6.21 -9.12
N MET A 59 2.03 6.29 -7.96
CA MET A 59 0.93 5.43 -7.55
C MET A 59 -0.29 6.27 -7.21
N LYS A 60 -1.40 5.99 -7.87
CA LYS A 60 -2.69 6.64 -7.62
C LYS A 60 -3.70 5.62 -7.13
N THR A 61 -4.31 5.91 -5.99
CA THR A 61 -5.36 5.07 -5.39
C THR A 61 -6.67 5.85 -5.40
N THR A 62 -7.63 5.36 -6.17
CA THR A 62 -9.00 5.89 -6.23
C THR A 62 -9.90 5.05 -5.35
N LEU A 63 -10.68 5.71 -4.49
CA LEU A 63 -11.60 5.12 -3.51
C LEU A 63 -13.03 5.62 -3.79
N ASN A 64 -14.05 4.88 -3.38
CA ASN A 64 -15.45 5.20 -3.69
C ASN A 64 -15.92 6.49 -2.99
N PHE A 65 -15.47 6.70 -1.74
CA PHE A 65 -16.00 7.75 -0.86
C PHE A 65 -14.91 8.57 -0.16
N ARG A 66 -13.66 8.50 -0.65
CA ARG A 66 -12.53 9.25 -0.08
C ARG A 66 -11.76 9.98 -1.18
N PRO A 67 -11.06 11.09 -0.83
CA PRO A 67 -10.18 11.77 -1.78
C PRO A 67 -9.18 10.78 -2.41
N VAL A 68 -8.94 10.98 -3.70
CA VAL A 68 -7.90 10.26 -4.44
C VAL A 68 -6.57 10.48 -3.74
N GLN A 69 -5.85 9.39 -3.48
CA GLN A 69 -4.51 9.45 -2.93
C GLN A 69 -3.50 9.28 -4.06
N GLU A 70 -2.59 10.24 -4.20
CA GLU A 70 -1.51 10.18 -5.17
C GLU A 70 -0.17 10.20 -4.44
N LEU A 71 0.72 9.29 -4.81
CA LEU A 71 2.03 9.14 -4.21
C LEU A 71 3.10 9.11 -5.30
N LYS A 72 4.14 9.90 -5.11
CA LYS A 72 5.38 9.84 -5.90
C LYS A 72 6.51 9.41 -4.98
N PHE A 73 7.27 8.40 -5.38
CA PHE A 73 8.38 7.89 -4.58
C PHE A 73 9.50 7.34 -5.45
N THR A 74 10.69 7.28 -4.89
CA THR A 74 11.85 6.63 -5.48
C THR A 74 12.27 5.48 -4.57
N LEU A 75 12.57 4.31 -5.16
CA LEU A 75 12.99 3.14 -4.39
C LEU A 75 14.22 3.43 -3.53
N GLY A 76 14.19 2.99 -2.28
CA GLY A 76 15.27 3.18 -1.30
C GLY A 76 15.44 4.61 -0.78
N HIS A 77 14.60 5.56 -1.20
CA HIS A 77 14.61 6.92 -0.67
C HIS A 77 13.56 7.05 0.45
N GLU A 78 14.00 7.45 1.65
CA GLU A 78 13.12 7.70 2.79
C GLU A 78 12.50 9.10 2.76
N TRP A 79 11.22 9.22 3.10
CA TRP A 79 10.56 10.50 3.29
C TRP A 79 9.63 10.50 4.49
N PHE A 80 9.27 11.69 4.95
CA PHE A 80 8.42 11.87 6.12
C PHE A 80 7.04 12.40 5.73
N THR A 81 6.02 11.92 6.42
CA THR A 81 4.66 12.47 6.40
C THR A 81 4.25 12.82 7.82
N THR A 82 3.52 13.93 7.99
CA THR A 82 2.94 14.31 9.28
C THR A 82 1.47 13.95 9.28
N THR A 83 1.03 13.17 10.26
CA THR A 83 -0.39 12.89 10.47
C THR A 83 -1.10 14.13 11.04
N PRO A 84 -2.44 14.25 10.92
CA PRO A 84 -3.16 15.44 11.40
C PRO A 84 -2.98 15.74 12.90
N ASP A 85 -2.66 14.73 13.71
CA ASP A 85 -2.36 14.83 15.13
C ASP A 85 -0.88 15.16 15.43
N GLY A 86 -0.07 15.46 14.41
CA GLY A 86 1.30 15.95 14.56
C GLY A 86 2.40 14.88 14.59
N ARG A 87 2.05 13.59 14.57
CA ARG A 87 3.06 12.52 14.56
C ARG A 87 3.79 12.45 13.22
N LYS A 88 5.10 12.23 13.27
CA LYS A 88 5.91 12.00 12.07
C LYS A 88 5.98 10.52 11.75
N ILE A 89 5.79 10.20 10.48
CA ILE A 89 5.88 8.84 9.95
C ILE A 89 6.95 8.83 8.88
N SER A 90 7.99 8.02 9.05
CA SER A 90 8.95 7.71 7.99
C SER A 90 8.33 6.70 7.02
N ASN A 91 8.58 6.88 5.74
CA ASN A 91 8.09 6.03 4.66
C ASN A 91 9.25 5.65 3.76
N VAL A 92 9.34 4.37 3.39
CA VAL A 92 10.30 3.88 2.40
C VAL A 92 9.66 2.79 1.55
N PHE A 93 10.06 2.75 0.28
CA PHE A 93 9.68 1.69 -0.64
C PHE A 93 10.92 0.90 -1.06
N LEU A 94 10.83 -0.42 -0.96
CA LEU A 94 11.90 -1.36 -1.23
C LEU A 94 11.39 -2.45 -2.19
N VAL A 95 12.32 -3.10 -2.88
CA VAL A 95 12.03 -4.22 -3.78
C VAL A 95 12.72 -5.48 -3.29
N ASP A 96 11.97 -6.57 -3.23
CA ASP A 96 12.49 -7.91 -2.99
C ASP A 96 11.85 -8.91 -3.96
N GLY A 97 12.58 -9.24 -5.04
CA GLY A 97 12.09 -10.09 -6.13
C GLY A 97 10.91 -9.45 -6.87
N ASN A 98 9.74 -10.11 -6.83
CA ASN A 98 8.48 -9.63 -7.39
C ASN A 98 7.62 -8.83 -6.39
N ARG A 99 8.20 -8.42 -5.25
CA ARG A 99 7.50 -7.72 -4.18
C ARG A 99 7.94 -6.27 -4.06
N LEU A 100 6.96 -5.36 -4.07
CA LEU A 100 7.12 -3.97 -3.70
C LEU A 100 6.68 -3.81 -2.24
N ILE A 101 7.64 -3.49 -1.37
CA ILE A 101 7.44 -3.37 0.07
C ILE A 101 7.41 -1.89 0.42
N GLN A 102 6.28 -1.41 0.94
CA GLN A 102 6.17 -0.10 1.56
C GLN A 102 6.18 -0.29 3.07
N ARG A 103 7.13 0.35 3.76
CA ARG A 103 7.21 0.38 5.22
C ARG A 103 6.91 1.78 5.72
N GLN A 104 6.06 1.88 6.74
CA GLN A 104 5.77 3.12 7.44
C GLN A 104 6.12 2.95 8.91
N THR A 105 6.99 3.80 9.44
CA THR A 105 7.51 3.72 10.82
C THR A 105 7.17 5.00 11.57
N ASP A 106 6.61 4.87 12.77
CA ASP A 106 6.34 5.99 13.67
C ASP A 106 7.54 6.34 14.57
N GLU A 107 7.45 7.47 15.28
CA GLU A 107 8.50 7.96 16.17
C GLU A 107 8.79 7.03 17.38
N GLN A 108 7.96 6.03 17.61
CA GLN A 108 8.17 5.00 18.64
C GLN A 108 8.75 3.70 18.06
N GLU A 109 9.24 3.74 16.82
CA GLU A 109 9.78 2.60 16.07
C GLU A 109 8.75 1.47 15.82
N ASN A 110 7.46 1.73 16.01
CA ASN A 110 6.45 0.80 15.53
C ASN A 110 6.26 1.00 14.03
N PHE A 111 6.02 -0.10 13.31
CA PHE A 111 5.83 -0.03 11.87
C PHE A 111 4.59 -0.77 11.38
N ILE A 112 4.19 -0.43 10.17
CA ILE A 112 3.29 -1.23 9.33
C ILE A 112 3.94 -1.47 7.98
N GLU A 113 3.57 -2.57 7.35
CA GLU A 113 4.03 -2.92 6.01
C GLU A 113 2.86 -3.15 5.06
N TYR A 114 3.01 -2.63 3.86
CA TYR A 114 2.15 -2.91 2.71
C TYR A 114 3.03 -3.62 1.68
N ILE A 115 2.84 -4.93 1.53
CA ILE A 115 3.66 -5.77 0.65
C ILE A 115 2.80 -6.12 -0.57
N ARG A 116 3.16 -5.57 -1.73
CA ARG A 116 2.49 -5.86 -3.01
C ARG A 116 3.31 -6.90 -3.75
N GLU A 117 2.79 -8.11 -3.86
CA GLU A 117 3.34 -9.18 -4.70
C GLU A 117 2.61 -9.24 -6.03
N PHE A 118 3.36 -9.16 -7.12
CA PHE A 118 2.82 -9.22 -8.47
C PHE A 118 3.02 -10.62 -9.06
N LYS A 119 1.92 -11.23 -9.52
CA LYS A 119 1.92 -12.55 -10.15
C LYS A 119 0.86 -12.60 -11.24
N ASN A 120 1.30 -12.88 -12.46
CA ASN A 120 0.43 -12.90 -13.65
C ASN A 120 -0.34 -11.57 -13.79
N ASP A 121 -1.67 -11.64 -13.77
CA ASP A 121 -2.58 -10.49 -13.84
C ASP A 121 -3.17 -10.12 -12.47
N LYS A 122 -2.50 -10.51 -11.37
CA LYS A 122 -2.90 -10.21 -10.00
C LYS A 122 -1.83 -9.41 -9.27
N MET A 123 -2.30 -8.51 -8.41
CA MET A 123 -1.52 -7.90 -7.35
C MET A 123 -2.11 -8.35 -6.01
N TYR A 124 -1.32 -9.08 -5.23
CA TYR A 124 -1.67 -9.48 -3.87
C TYR A 124 -1.05 -8.49 -2.90
N LEU A 125 -1.89 -7.79 -2.14
CA LEU A 125 -1.47 -6.83 -1.14
C LEU A 125 -1.61 -7.46 0.25
N GLU A 126 -0.49 -7.68 0.92
CA GLU A 126 -0.46 -8.07 2.33
C GLU A 126 -0.25 -6.84 3.21
N LEU A 127 -1.11 -6.68 4.21
CA LEU A 127 -1.10 -5.59 5.19
C LEU A 127 -0.65 -6.17 6.53
N ARG A 128 0.38 -5.60 7.16
CA ARG A 128 0.94 -6.11 8.42
C ARG A 128 0.97 -5.04 9.51
N ARG A 129 0.45 -5.38 10.69
CA ARG A 129 0.61 -4.63 11.95
C ARG A 129 0.86 -5.62 13.09
N GLY A 130 2.11 -5.72 13.54
CA GLY A 130 2.50 -6.71 14.55
C GLY A 130 2.13 -8.13 14.11
N PRO A 131 1.39 -8.91 14.93
CA PRO A 131 0.95 -10.27 14.56
C PRO A 131 -0.25 -10.29 13.60
N VAL A 132 -0.89 -9.15 13.33
CA VAL A 132 -2.11 -9.07 12.53
C VAL A 132 -1.76 -8.89 11.06
N VAL A 133 -2.30 -9.78 10.22
CA VAL A 133 -2.10 -9.79 8.77
C VAL A 133 -3.46 -9.79 8.08
N ALA A 134 -3.65 -8.88 7.12
CA ALA A 134 -4.78 -8.89 6.18
C ALA A 134 -4.27 -9.03 4.74
N ARG A 135 -5.10 -9.58 3.86
CA ARG A 135 -4.78 -9.73 2.44
C ARG A 135 -5.85 -9.10 1.58
N ARG A 136 -5.43 -8.40 0.54
CA ARG A 136 -6.30 -7.81 -0.48
C ARG A 136 -5.84 -8.30 -1.85
N CYS A 137 -6.78 -8.73 -2.69
CA CYS A 137 -6.50 -9.17 -4.05
C CYS A 137 -6.99 -8.14 -5.06
N PHE A 138 -6.17 -7.87 -6.07
CA PHE A 138 -6.51 -6.99 -7.17
C PHE A 138 -6.23 -7.64 -8.52
N LYS A 139 -7.09 -7.36 -9.50
CA LYS A 139 -6.95 -7.76 -10.90
C LYS A 139 -6.39 -6.64 -11.75
N LYS A 140 -5.35 -6.93 -12.53
CA LYS A 140 -4.85 -6.04 -13.57
C LYS A 140 -5.90 -5.92 -14.67
N VAL A 141 -6.22 -4.70 -15.07
CA VAL A 141 -7.12 -4.40 -16.19
C VAL A 141 -6.30 -4.41 -17.48
N PRO A 142 -6.58 -5.30 -18.44
CA PRO A 142 -5.84 -5.32 -19.70
C PRO A 142 -6.09 -4.05 -20.53
N GLY A 143 -5.03 -3.54 -21.18
CA GLY A 143 -5.14 -2.41 -22.12
C GLY A 143 -5.22 -1.03 -21.48
N LEU A 144 -4.98 -0.91 -20.16
CA LEU A 144 -4.87 0.34 -19.41
C LEU A 144 -3.56 0.41 -18.62
#